data_AF-A0A972BMG1-F1
#
_entry.id   AF-A0A972BMG1-F1
#
_cell.length_a   1.000
_cell.length_b   1.000
_cell.length_c   1.000
_cell.angle_alpha   90.00
_cell.angle_beta   90.00
_cell.angle_gamma   90.00
#
_symmetry.space_group_name_H-M   'P 1'
#
loop_
_entity.id
_entity.type
_entity.pdbx_description
1 polymer ?
#
loop_
_entity_poly.entity_id
_entity_poly.type
_entity_poly.pdbx_seq_one_letter_code
_entity_poly.pdbx_strand_id
1 'polypeptide(L)'
;MEKFKNEIALLLEPLVEASLSLEEIIESLEEPKYAEQGDLSFPCFKLAKVMRKSPTNIAQELAEKIQSEKYEVKNLGPYVNFFINRKQLAERVLKEILEKKEAYGSSDEGQDRPVII
;
A
#
# COMPACT_ATOMS: atom_id res chain seq x y z
N MET A 1 4.68 -2.80 -8.54
CA MET A 1 3.33 -2.32 -8.23
C MET A 1 2.66 -3.16 -7.14
N GLU A 2 2.68 -4.49 -7.23
CA GLU A 2 1.98 -5.39 -6.28
C GLU A 2 2.35 -5.20 -4.80
N LYS A 3 3.63 -5.01 -4.48
CA LYS A 3 4.07 -4.70 -3.10
C LYS A 3 3.40 -3.45 -2.51
N PHE A 4 3.23 -2.39 -3.30
CA PHE A 4 2.61 -1.14 -2.85
C PHE A 4 1.10 -1.29 -2.65
N LYS A 5 0.43 -2.05 -3.52
CA LYS A 5 -0.99 -2.38 -3.35
C LYS A 5 -1.22 -3.12 -2.03
N ASN A 6 -0.38 -4.11 -1.73
CA ASN A 6 -0.47 -4.84 -0.46
C ASN A 6 -0.18 -3.94 0.75
N GLU A 7 0.85 -3.09 0.72
CA GLU A 7 1.12 -2.15 1.81
C GLU A 7 -0.05 -1.18 2.04
N ILE A 8 -0.62 -0.61 0.98
CA ILE A 8 -1.76 0.31 1.08
C ILE A 8 -3.02 -0.43 1.56
N ALA A 9 -3.23 -1.66 1.09
CA ALA A 9 -4.34 -2.48 1.55
C ALA A 9 -4.25 -2.78 3.05
N LEU A 10 -3.06 -3.08 3.58
CA LEU A 10 -2.83 -3.28 5.01
C LEU A 10 -3.04 -2.01 5.84
N LEU A 11 -2.79 -0.82 5.26
CA LEU A 11 -3.11 0.46 5.91
C LEU A 11 -4.62 0.73 5.95
N LEU A 12 -5.33 0.29 4.90
CA LEU A 12 -6.78 0.47 4.78
C LEU A 12 -7.56 -0.57 5.58
N GLU A 13 -7.10 -1.82 5.63
CA GLU A 13 -7.74 -2.96 6.30
C GLU A 13 -8.26 -2.61 7.70
N PRO A 14 -7.48 -2.10 8.67
CA PRO A 14 -8.00 -1.81 10.02
C PRO A 14 -9.07 -0.70 10.04
N LEU A 15 -9.17 0.10 8.97
CA LEU A 15 -10.18 1.15 8.83
C LEU A 15 -11.46 0.65 8.18
N VAL A 16 -11.38 -0.45 7.43
CA VAL A 16 -12.48 -1.00 6.62
C VAL A 16 -12.75 -2.48 6.86
N GLU A 17 -12.10 -3.11 7.84
CA GLU A 17 -12.16 -4.55 8.16
C GLU A 17 -13.61 -5.01 8.38
N ALA A 18 -14.42 -4.14 8.97
CA ALA A 18 -15.84 -4.40 9.20
C ALA A 18 -16.68 -4.39 7.91
N SER A 19 -16.08 -4.08 6.76
CA SER A 19 -16.77 -3.84 5.49
C SER A 19 -16.18 -4.57 4.29
N LEU A 20 -14.85 -4.78 4.23
CA LEU A 20 -14.15 -5.43 3.11
C LEU A 20 -12.98 -6.27 3.63
N SER A 21 -12.73 -7.42 3.00
CA SER A 21 -11.52 -8.22 3.22
C SER A 21 -10.29 -7.59 2.55
N LEU A 22 -9.09 -7.89 3.05
CA LEU A 22 -7.82 -7.41 2.47
C LEU A 22 -7.72 -7.66 0.96
N GLU A 23 -8.12 -8.85 0.51
CA GLU A 23 -8.15 -9.24 -0.91
C GLU A 23 -9.04 -8.32 -1.74
N GLU A 24 -10.24 -8.01 -1.25
CA GLU A 24 -11.17 -7.11 -1.95
C GLU A 24 -10.63 -5.68 -2.02
N ILE A 25 -9.88 -5.25 -1.00
CA ILE A 25 -9.23 -3.93 -0.99
C ILE A 25 -8.16 -3.89 -2.08
N ILE A 26 -7.32 -4.92 -2.17
CA ILE A 26 -6.26 -5.05 -3.18
C ILE A 26 -6.86 -5.05 -4.60
N GLU A 27 -7.91 -5.83 -4.82
CA GLU A 27 -8.60 -5.89 -6.12
C GLU A 27 -9.27 -4.56 -6.49
N SER A 28 -9.71 -3.79 -5.48
CA SER A 28 -10.34 -2.49 -5.71
C SER A 28 -9.31 -1.37 -5.91
N LEU A 29 -8.03 -1.58 -5.61
CA LEU A 29 -6.98 -0.58 -5.85
C LEU A 29 -6.66 -0.47 -7.35
N GLU A 30 -6.98 0.69 -7.91
CA GLU A 30 -6.79 1.03 -9.31
C GLU A 30 -5.64 2.01 -9.49
N GLU A 31 -5.00 1.97 -10.65
CA GLU A 31 -3.98 2.95 -11.03
C GLU A 31 -4.68 4.09 -11.80
N PRO A 32 -4.67 5.33 -11.29
CA PRO A 32 -5.37 6.42 -11.95
C PRO A 32 -4.72 6.76 -13.29
N LYS A 33 -5.52 7.29 -14.23
CA LYS A 33 -5.05 7.60 -15.60
C LYS A 33 -4.08 8.78 -15.67
N TYR A 34 -4.15 9.68 -14.68
CA TYR A 34 -3.35 10.89 -14.63
C TYR A 34 -2.43 10.84 -13.40
N ALA A 35 -1.13 11.12 -13.60
CA ALA A 35 -0.14 11.10 -12.52
C ALA A 35 -0.44 12.13 -11.41
N GLU A 36 -1.15 13.21 -11.73
CA GLU A 36 -1.62 14.21 -10.76
C GLU A 36 -2.68 13.66 -9.79
N GLN A 37 -3.30 12.52 -10.12
CA GLN A 37 -4.26 11.82 -9.27
C GLN A 37 -3.59 10.75 -8.39
N GLY A 38 -2.27 10.65 -8.38
CA GLY A 38 -1.53 9.71 -7.53
C GLY A 38 -1.00 8.51 -8.30
N ASP A 39 -0.31 7.62 -7.58
CA ASP A 39 0.16 6.36 -8.12
C ASP A 39 -0.92 5.27 -7.99
N LEU A 40 -1.73 5.33 -6.93
CA LEU A 40 -2.81 4.39 -6.66
C LEU A 40 -4.06 5.11 -6.14
N SER A 41 -5.24 4.64 -6.53
CA SER A 41 -6.53 5.16 -6.10
C SER A 41 -7.41 4.04 -5.56
N PHE A 42 -8.05 4.31 -4.42
CA PHE A 42 -9.02 3.42 -3.81
C PHE A 42 -10.44 3.99 -3.93
N PRO A 43 -11.35 3.32 -4.65
CA PRO A 43 -12.75 3.71 -4.78
C PRO A 43 -13.56 3.37 -3.52
N CYS A 44 -14.11 4.37 -2.84
CA CYS A 44 -14.92 4.15 -1.63
C CYS A 44 -16.40 3.81 -1.91
N PHE A 45 -16.80 3.57 -3.16
CA PHE A 45 -18.21 3.27 -3.50
C PHE A 45 -18.69 1.94 -2.92
N LYS A 46 -17.81 0.94 -2.84
CA LYS A 46 -18.12 -0.34 -2.18
C LYS A 46 -18.42 -0.11 -0.70
N LEU A 47 -17.60 0.70 -0.04
CA LEU A 47 -17.78 1.06 1.38
C LEU A 47 -19.05 1.86 1.63
N ALA A 48 -19.45 2.74 0.72
CA ALA A 48 -20.66 3.54 0.88
C ALA A 48 -21.92 2.70 1.07
N LYS A 49 -22.03 1.56 0.36
CA LYS A 49 -23.15 0.63 0.52
C LYS A 49 -23.15 -0.06 1.89
N VAL A 50 -21.98 -0.43 2.39
CA VAL A 50 -21.82 -1.17 3.65
C VAL A 50 -21.98 -0.24 4.85
N MET A 51 -21.28 0.90 4.85
CA MET A 51 -21.26 1.87 5.94
C MET A 51 -22.47 2.82 5.94
N ARG A 52 -23.32 2.77 4.90
CA ARG A 52 -24.47 3.68 4.70
C ARG A 52 -24.09 5.17 4.84
N LYS A 53 -22.87 5.52 4.45
CA LYS A 53 -22.31 6.89 4.44
C LYS A 53 -21.99 7.31 3.01
N SER A 54 -21.92 8.62 2.78
CA SER A 54 -21.45 9.16 1.50
C SER A 54 -20.02 8.66 1.20
N PRO A 55 -19.74 8.16 -0.02
CA PRO A 55 -18.40 7.72 -0.40
C PRO A 55 -17.37 8.83 -0.27
N THR A 56 -17.76 10.09 -0.47
CA THR A 56 -16.90 11.26 -0.29
C THR A 56 -16.51 11.46 1.17
N ASN A 57 -17.45 11.28 2.10
CA ASN A 57 -17.15 11.39 3.53
C ASN A 57 -16.24 10.25 3.98
N ILE A 58 -16.49 9.02 3.51
CA ILE A 58 -15.63 7.87 3.82
C ILE A 58 -14.21 8.12 3.29
N ALA A 59 -14.07 8.57 2.05
CA ALA A 59 -12.78 8.88 1.47
C ALA A 59 -12.03 9.95 2.27
N GLN A 60 -12.74 11.00 2.73
CA GLN A 60 -12.15 12.01 3.60
C GLN A 60 -11.71 11.42 4.95
N GLU A 61 -12.59 10.70 5.64
CA GLU A 61 -12.26 10.08 6.94
C GLU A 61 -11.06 9.13 6.84
N LEU A 62 -10.98 8.35 5.74
CA LEU A 62 -9.84 7.47 5.48
C LEU A 62 -8.56 8.27 5.23
N ALA A 63 -8.60 9.31 4.39
CA ALA A 63 -7.44 10.14 4.13
C ALA A 63 -6.92 10.86 5.39
N GLU A 64 -7.83 11.28 6.28
CA GLU A 64 -7.46 11.92 7.55
C GLU A 64 -6.88 10.91 8.57
N LYS A 65 -7.37 9.67 8.57
CA LYS A 65 -6.88 8.61 9.47
C LYS A 65 -5.58 7.96 9.01
N ILE A 66 -5.36 7.89 7.69
CA ILE A 66 -4.15 7.29 7.13
C ILE A 66 -3.03 8.32 7.17
N GLN A 67 -2.21 8.26 8.21
CA GLN A 67 -0.97 9.00 8.28
C GLN A 67 0.19 8.08 7.94
N SER A 68 0.87 8.37 6.83
CA SER A 68 2.07 7.64 6.43
C SER A 68 3.14 8.62 5.97
N GLU A 69 4.39 8.37 6.38
CA GLU A 69 5.54 9.10 5.84
C GLU A 69 5.93 8.62 4.43
N LYS A 70 5.55 7.38 4.09
CA LYS A 70 5.84 6.76 2.79
C LYS A 70 4.87 7.19 1.70
N TYR A 71 3.63 7.48 2.08
CA TYR A 71 2.54 7.76 1.16
C TYR A 71 1.85 9.06 1.55
N GLU A 72 1.78 10.00 0.61
CA GLU A 72 0.91 11.17 0.76
C GLU A 72 -0.50 10.74 0.32
N VAL A 73 -1.49 10.89 1.21
CA VAL A 73 -2.87 10.47 0.98
C VAL A 73 -3.74 11.70 0.79
N LYS A 74 -4.51 11.73 -0.30
CA LYS A 74 -5.46 12.82 -0.59
C LYS A 74 -6.80 12.24 -0.98
N ASN A 75 -7.87 12.80 -0.43
CA ASN A 75 -9.22 12.49 -0.91
C ASN A 75 -9.54 13.33 -2.15
N LEU A 76 -10.11 12.71 -3.17
CA LEU A 76 -10.58 13.41 -4.37
C LEU A 76 -11.98 12.89 -4.70
N GLY A 77 -12.98 13.57 -4.16
CA GLY A 77 -14.38 13.14 -4.23
C GLY A 77 -14.57 11.77 -3.55
N PRO A 78 -15.12 10.75 -4.24
CA PRO A 78 -15.34 9.41 -3.69
C PRO A 78 -14.12 8.48 -3.73
N TYR A 79 -12.94 9.00 -4.07
CA TYR A 79 -11.69 8.24 -4.17
C TYR A 79 -10.67 8.70 -3.14
N VAL A 80 -9.88 7.75 -2.64
CA VAL A 80 -8.67 8.01 -1.83
C VAL A 80 -7.45 7.77 -2.72
N ASN A 81 -6.71 8.82 -2.97
CA ASN A 81 -5.55 8.80 -3.85
C ASN A 81 -4.27 8.76 -3.02
N PHE A 82 -3.36 7.86 -3.39
CA PHE A 82 -2.10 7.60 -2.73
C PHE A 82 -0.96 8.00 -3.65
N PHE A 83 -0.10 8.89 -3.15
CA PHE A 83 1.09 9.39 -3.82
C PHE A 83 2.32 8.79 -3.13
N ILE A 84 3.11 8.02 -3.86
CA ILE A 84 4.29 7.36 -3.32
C ILE A 84 5.40 8.40 -3.18
N ASN A 85 5.84 8.66 -1.95
CA ASN A 85 6.97 9.53 -1.70
C ASN A 85 8.28 8.79 -1.99
N ARG A 86 8.68 8.78 -3.28
CA ARG A 86 9.86 8.04 -3.76
C ARG A 86 11.15 8.41 -3.03
N LYS A 87 11.31 9.66 -2.57
CA LYS A 87 12.48 10.08 -1.78
C LYS A 87 12.54 9.35 -0.43
N GLN A 88 11.45 9.43 0.34
CA GLN A 88 11.37 8.75 1.65
C GLN A 88 11.43 7.23 1.51
N LEU A 89 10.76 6.68 0.50
CA LEU A 89 10.82 5.24 0.24
C LEU A 89 12.25 4.80 -0.11
N ALA A 90 12.94 5.52 -0.99
CA ALA A 90 14.31 5.20 -1.37
C ALA A 90 15.25 5.25 -0.17
N GLU A 91 15.15 6.29 0.67
CA GLU A 91 15.94 6.37 1.92
C GLU A 91 15.65 5.21 2.86
N ARG A 92 14.39 4.84 3.04
CA ARG A 92 14.00 3.76 3.95
C ARG A 92 14.40 2.38 3.43
N VAL A 93 14.23 2.12 2.13
CA VAL A 93 14.67 0.88 1.48
C VAL A 93 16.20 0.79 1.53
N LEU A 94 16.92 1.88 1.27
CA LEU A 94 18.38 1.93 1.46
C LEU A 94 18.74 1.62 2.92
N LYS A 95 18.06 2.24 3.89
CA LYS A 95 18.25 1.98 5.33
C LYS A 95 17.98 0.53 5.68
N GLU A 96 16.88 -0.03 5.20
CA GLU A 96 16.48 -1.42 5.46
C GLU A 96 17.45 -2.41 4.82
N ILE A 97 18.00 -2.11 3.64
CA ILE A 97 19.08 -2.90 3.00
C ILE A 97 20.39 -2.75 3.77
N LEU A 98 20.69 -1.56 4.30
CA LEU A 98 21.87 -1.31 5.14
C LEU A 98 21.76 -2.00 6.51
N GLU A 99 20.58 -2.04 7.13
CA GLU A 99 20.31 -2.74 8.39
C GLU A 99 20.20 -4.25 8.18
N LYS A 100 19.56 -4.70 7.09
CA LYS A 100 19.49 -6.12 6.73
C LYS A 100 20.78 -6.64 6.09
N LYS A 101 21.81 -5.82 5.88
CA LYS A 101 23.09 -6.26 5.30
C LYS A 101 23.83 -7.28 6.17
N GLU A 102 23.49 -7.40 7.46
CA GLU A 102 23.97 -8.49 8.31
C GLU A 102 23.25 -9.83 8.06
N ALA A 103 22.09 -9.84 7.39
CA ALA A 103 21.30 -11.05 7.10
C ALA A 103 21.05 -11.31 5.60
N TYR A 104 21.23 -10.33 4.72
CA TYR A 104 20.96 -10.43 3.27
C TYR A 104 22.09 -11.13 2.48
N GLY A 105 23.10 -11.64 3.19
CA GLY A 105 24.18 -12.46 2.65
C GLY A 105 24.13 -13.93 3.04
N SER A 106 23.12 -14.36 3.81
CA SER A 106 22.94 -15.77 4.18
C SER A 106 21.75 -16.36 3.43
N SER A 107 21.84 -16.38 2.09
CA SER A 107 21.25 -17.50 1.36
C SER A 107 22.09 -18.73 1.70
N ASP A 108 21.64 -19.50 2.69
CA ASP A 108 21.97 -20.92 2.78
C ASP A 108 21.21 -21.66 1.66
N GLU A 109 21.55 -21.35 0.41
CA GLU A 109 21.11 -22.07 -0.80
C GLU A 109 22.35 -22.69 -1.46
N GLY A 110 23.15 -23.38 -0.66
CA GLY A 110 24.41 -23.98 -1.10
C GLY A 110 24.88 -25.18 -0.28
N GLN A 111 24.03 -25.77 0.57
CA GLN A 111 24.37 -27.06 1.18
C GLN A 111 23.84 -28.21 0.31
N ASP A 112 24.77 -29.10 -0.04
CA ASP A 112 24.57 -30.45 -0.57
C ASP A 112 24.67 -30.68 -2.07
N ARG A 113 25.76 -30.23 -2.73
CA ARG A 113 26.36 -31.05 -3.81
C ARG A 113 27.89 -30.95 -3.81
N PRO A 114 28.65 -32.03 -3.56
CA PRO A 114 30.08 -32.05 -3.82
C PRO A 114 30.32 -32.01 -5.34
N VAL A 115 30.86 -30.90 -5.83
CA VAL A 115 31.45 -30.81 -7.17
C VAL A 115 32.81 -31.49 -7.09
N ILE A 116 32.92 -32.66 -7.74
CA ILE A 116 34.19 -33.37 -7.95
C ILE A 116 34.75 -32.86 -9.29
N ILE A 117 35.97 -32.33 -9.26
CA ILE A 117 36.83 -32.06 -10.43
C ILE A 117 37.75 -33.25 -10.66
#